data_AF-A0A536WX24-F1
#
_entry.id   AF-A0A536WX24-F1
#
_cell.length_a   1.000
_cell.length_b   1.000
_cell.length_c   1.000
_cell.angle_alpha   90.00
_cell.angle_beta   90.00
_cell.angle_gamma   90.00
#
_symmetry.space_group_name_H-M   'P 1'
#
loop_
_entity.id
_entity.type
_entity.pdbx_description
1 polymer ?
#
loop_
_entity_poly.entity_id
_entity_poly.type
_entity_poly.pdbx_seq_one_letter_code
_entity_poly.pdbx_strand_id
1 'polypeptide(L)'
;MSLLAAIALQTGDRARGVALLEESAELAARVPWSWWRAGTVSALADVALAEGRAAEAQRLVREAVDVALQISDRVGLSWYLSQFAMALALEGRTAEAGRVWGAVEKAAAFVPGGPWPRDAERLRDEIGKLVDDEFEDGRRAGRALSLEEVATSIEHRAVASGNFVQVPAGSAVTTRRRPSGTTQDLPSSPASSGYRS
;
A
#
# COMPACT_ATOMS: atom_id res chain seq x y z
N MET A 1 -23.66 -1.03 -2.76
CA MET A 1 -24.13 -2.41 -2.99
C MET A 1 -25.38 -2.79 -2.18
N SER A 2 -25.62 -2.22 -0.99
CA SER A 2 -26.74 -2.63 -0.12
C SER A 2 -28.17 -2.35 -0.66
N LEU A 3 -28.34 -1.33 -1.52
CA LEU A 3 -29.66 -0.95 -2.06
C LEU A 3 -30.19 -1.97 -3.09
N LEU A 4 -29.32 -2.49 -3.96
CA LEU A 4 -29.71 -3.50 -4.96
C LEU A 4 -30.01 -4.86 -4.31
N ALA A 5 -29.24 -5.22 -3.28
CA ALA A 5 -29.53 -6.40 -2.48
C ALA A 5 -30.88 -6.29 -1.75
N ALA A 6 -31.17 -5.12 -1.16
CA ALA A 6 -32.45 -4.86 -0.51
C ALA A 6 -33.62 -4.94 -1.51
N ILE A 7 -33.47 -4.37 -2.71
CA ILE A 7 -34.48 -4.44 -3.77
C ILE A 7 -34.70 -5.90 -4.22
N ALA A 8 -33.63 -6.66 -4.49
CA ALA A 8 -33.75 -8.06 -4.93
C ALA A 8 -34.41 -8.98 -3.89
N LEU A 9 -34.11 -8.78 -2.60
CA LEU A 9 -34.79 -9.46 -1.49
C LEU A 9 -36.28 -9.08 -1.41
N GLN A 10 -36.61 -7.82 -1.70
CA GLN A 10 -37.97 -7.30 -1.64
C GLN A 10 -38.82 -7.69 -2.86
N THR A 11 -38.19 -7.95 -4.02
CA THR A 11 -38.85 -8.43 -5.25
C THR A 11 -38.94 -9.96 -5.35
N GLY A 12 -38.52 -10.70 -4.31
CA GLY A 12 -38.63 -12.16 -4.24
C GLY A 12 -37.49 -12.93 -4.92
N ASP A 13 -36.52 -12.26 -5.54
CA ASP A 13 -35.30 -12.88 -6.09
C ASP A 13 -34.24 -13.02 -4.98
N ARG A 14 -34.57 -13.90 -4.04
CA ARG A 14 -33.79 -14.10 -2.82
C ARG A 14 -32.38 -14.61 -3.11
N ALA A 15 -32.21 -15.45 -4.13
CA ALA A 15 -30.91 -15.99 -4.53
C ALA A 15 -29.97 -14.87 -5.02
N ARG A 16 -30.47 -13.95 -5.85
CA ARG A 16 -29.71 -12.80 -6.32
C ARG A 16 -29.40 -11.81 -5.19
N GLY A 17 -30.34 -11.58 -4.28
CA GLY A 17 -30.12 -10.73 -3.11
C GLY A 17 -29.03 -11.25 -2.18
N VAL A 18 -28.97 -12.57 -1.95
CA VAL A 18 -27.93 -13.23 -1.14
C VAL A 18 -26.57 -13.15 -1.83
N ALA A 19 -26.48 -13.46 -3.13
CA ALA A 19 -25.22 -13.39 -3.87
C ALA A 19 -24.60 -11.97 -3.85
N LEU A 20 -25.42 -10.92 -3.98
CA LEU A 20 -24.97 -9.53 -3.88
C LEU A 20 -24.50 -9.15 -2.46
N LEU A 21 -25.08 -9.75 -1.42
CA LEU A 21 -24.63 -9.55 -0.04
C LEU A 21 -23.33 -10.31 0.25
N GLU A 22 -23.17 -11.53 -0.27
CA GLU A 22 -21.94 -12.32 -0.17
C GLU A 22 -20.78 -11.63 -0.89
N GLU A 23 -20.99 -11.14 -2.11
CA GLU A 23 -20.01 -10.34 -2.84
C GLU A 23 -19.65 -9.07 -2.07
N SER A 24 -20.64 -8.37 -1.53
CA SER A 24 -20.41 -7.18 -0.71
C SER A 24 -19.67 -7.50 0.60
N ALA A 25 -19.91 -8.65 1.21
CA ALA A 25 -19.24 -9.10 2.43
C ALA A 25 -17.79 -9.52 2.14
N GLU A 26 -17.53 -10.20 1.04
CA GLU A 26 -16.16 -10.52 0.60
C GLU A 26 -15.35 -9.26 0.31
N LEU A 27 -15.94 -8.29 -0.40
CA LEU A 27 -15.32 -6.98 -0.62
C LEU A 27 -15.04 -6.28 0.72
N ALA A 28 -16.04 -6.24 1.61
CA ALA A 28 -15.91 -5.66 2.94
C ALA A 28 -14.95 -6.43 3.87
N ALA A 29 -14.65 -7.70 3.61
CA ALA A 29 -13.66 -8.48 4.38
C ALA A 29 -12.22 -8.25 3.91
N ARG A 30 -12.03 -7.86 2.64
CA ARG A 30 -10.71 -7.51 2.08
C ARG A 30 -10.28 -6.09 2.47
N VAL A 31 -11.25 -5.18 2.63
CA VAL A 31 -11.03 -3.76 2.95
C VAL A 31 -10.31 -3.55 4.31
N PRO A 32 -10.66 -4.20 5.43
CA PRO A 32 -10.07 -3.95 6.75
C PRO A 32 -8.56 -4.15 6.83
N TRP A 33 -8.01 -5.02 5.99
CA TRP A 33 -6.57 -5.35 6.02
C TRP A 33 -5.76 -4.57 5.01
N SER A 34 -6.36 -4.19 3.87
CA SER A 34 -5.63 -3.48 2.82
C SER A 34 -5.26 -2.06 3.24
N TRP A 35 -6.18 -1.29 3.84
CA TRP A 35 -5.87 0.07 4.32
C TRP A 35 -4.78 0.07 5.41
N TRP A 36 -4.82 -0.92 6.32
CA TRP A 36 -3.82 -1.06 7.38
C TRP A 36 -2.44 -1.43 6.83
N ARG A 37 -2.41 -2.32 5.82
CA ARG A 37 -1.19 -2.66 5.10
C ARG A 37 -0.62 -1.45 4.36
N ALA A 38 -1.44 -0.67 3.65
CA ALA A 38 -1.02 0.54 2.96
C ALA A 38 -0.41 1.57 3.93
N GLY A 39 -1.05 1.79 5.08
CA GLY A 39 -0.50 2.63 6.15
C GLY A 39 0.85 2.14 6.68
N THR A 40 1.00 0.82 6.86
CA THR A 40 2.25 0.21 7.35
C THR A 40 3.38 0.33 6.32
N VAL A 41 3.09 0.05 5.06
CA VAL A 41 4.05 0.18 3.96
C VAL A 41 4.46 1.64 3.74
N SER A 42 3.52 2.58 3.88
CA SER A 42 3.81 4.02 3.86
C SER A 42 4.71 4.46 5.01
N ALA A 43 4.52 3.92 6.22
CA ALA A 43 5.43 4.19 7.33
C ALA A 43 6.85 3.66 7.08
N LEU A 44 6.99 2.50 6.44
CA LEU A 44 8.29 1.99 5.98
C LEU A 44 8.90 2.90 4.91
N ALA A 45 8.08 3.48 4.03
CA ALA A 45 8.54 4.44 3.04
C ALA A 45 9.06 5.72 3.70
N ASP A 46 8.41 6.24 4.75
CA ASP A 46 8.92 7.38 5.51
C ASP A 46 10.31 7.12 6.09
N VAL A 47 10.53 5.92 6.66
CA VAL A 47 11.85 5.51 7.15
C VAL A 47 12.86 5.45 6.00
N ALA A 48 12.47 4.86 4.86
CA ALA A 48 13.34 4.80 3.69
C ALA A 48 13.70 6.19 3.15
N LEU A 49 12.75 7.13 3.13
CA LEU A 49 12.98 8.52 2.73
C LEU A 49 13.95 9.22 3.68
N ALA A 50 13.76 9.06 5.00
CA ALA A 50 14.63 9.65 6.02
C ALA A 50 16.08 9.13 5.91
N GLU A 51 16.27 7.90 5.43
CA GLU A 51 17.57 7.28 5.20
C GLU A 51 18.11 7.49 3.77
N GLY A 52 17.40 8.25 2.92
CA GLY A 52 17.80 8.51 1.53
C GLY A 52 17.65 7.31 0.59
N ARG A 53 16.97 6.23 1.01
CA ARG A 53 16.71 5.02 0.21
C ARG A 53 15.54 5.21 -0.76
N ALA A 54 15.69 6.14 -1.69
CA ALA A 54 14.62 6.61 -2.58
C ALA A 54 13.97 5.49 -3.43
N ALA A 55 14.75 4.60 -4.02
CA ALA A 55 14.22 3.49 -4.83
C ALA A 55 13.33 2.53 -4.03
N GLU A 56 13.70 2.27 -2.77
CA GLU A 56 12.89 1.44 -1.88
C GLU A 56 11.61 2.16 -1.46
N ALA A 57 11.70 3.46 -1.14
CA ALA A 57 10.54 4.29 -0.86
C ALA A 57 9.55 4.28 -2.03
N GLN A 58 10.02 4.41 -3.28
CA GLN A 58 9.14 4.33 -4.46
C GLN A 58 8.42 2.98 -4.56
N ARG A 59 9.12 1.87 -4.31
CA ARG A 59 8.52 0.53 -4.36
C ARG A 59 7.41 0.39 -3.31
N LEU A 60 7.69 0.82 -2.08
CA LEU A 60 6.73 0.78 -0.97
C LEU A 60 5.52 1.67 -1.25
N VAL A 61 5.76 2.92 -1.66
CA VAL A 61 4.70 3.89 -1.94
C VAL A 61 3.77 3.44 -3.07
N ARG A 62 4.29 2.80 -4.14
CA ARG A 62 3.45 2.25 -5.21
C ARG A 62 2.42 1.27 -4.68
N GLU A 63 2.84 0.33 -3.84
CA GLU A 63 1.91 -0.61 -3.20
C GLU A 63 0.82 0.10 -2.39
N ALA A 64 1.16 1.18 -1.68
CA ALA A 64 0.19 1.97 -0.93
C ALA A 64 -0.76 2.77 -1.86
N VAL A 65 -0.27 3.30 -2.98
CA VAL A 65 -1.06 3.99 -4.01
C VAL A 65 -2.07 3.04 -4.65
N ASP A 66 -1.66 1.83 -5.04
CA ASP A 66 -2.54 0.82 -5.65
C ASP A 66 -3.72 0.50 -4.71
N VAL A 67 -3.45 0.32 -3.41
CA VAL A 67 -4.49 0.09 -2.41
C VAL A 67 -5.39 1.31 -2.26
N ALA A 68 -4.83 2.52 -2.17
CA ALA A 68 -5.59 3.75 -2.03
C ALA A 68 -6.56 3.96 -3.21
N LEU A 69 -6.14 3.64 -4.43
CA LEU A 69 -7.02 3.65 -5.61
C LEU A 69 -8.14 2.60 -5.50
N GLN A 70 -7.82 1.37 -5.10
CA GLN A 70 -8.80 0.29 -4.95
C GLN A 70 -9.90 0.61 -3.93
N ILE A 71 -9.54 1.25 -2.82
CA ILE A 71 -10.50 1.58 -1.75
C ILE A 71 -11.01 3.03 -1.82
N SER A 72 -10.62 3.79 -2.85
CA SER A 72 -10.95 5.22 -3.00
C SER A 72 -10.54 6.08 -1.79
N ASP A 73 -9.43 5.74 -1.13
CA ASP A 73 -8.87 6.52 -0.02
C ASP A 73 -8.09 7.74 -0.56
N ARG A 74 -8.82 8.85 -0.69
CA ARG A 74 -8.27 10.09 -1.23
C ARG A 74 -7.25 10.76 -0.29
N VAL A 75 -7.37 10.58 1.02
CA VAL A 75 -6.42 11.14 2.00
C VAL A 75 -5.12 10.35 1.95
N GLY A 76 -5.21 9.02 1.99
CA GLY A 76 -4.06 8.13 1.80
C GLY A 76 -3.38 8.38 0.47
N LEU A 77 -4.13 8.47 -0.63
CA LEU A 77 -3.58 8.75 -1.97
C LEU A 77 -2.77 10.04 -2.00
N SER A 78 -3.29 11.13 -1.42
CA SER A 78 -2.55 12.40 -1.32
C SER A 78 -1.25 12.25 -0.53
N TRP A 79 -1.26 11.51 0.57
CA TRP A 79 -0.07 11.28 1.39
C TRP A 79 0.97 10.45 0.65
N TYR A 80 0.56 9.32 0.08
CA TYR A 80 1.45 8.41 -0.62
C TYR A 80 2.09 9.10 -1.84
N LEU A 81 1.32 9.90 -2.59
CA LEU A 81 1.89 10.70 -3.69
C LEU A 81 2.87 11.78 -3.21
N SER A 82 2.71 12.33 -2.00
CA SER A 82 3.68 13.25 -1.41
C SER A 82 5.01 12.54 -1.12
N GLN A 83 4.95 11.34 -0.57
CA GLN A 83 6.13 10.47 -0.36
C GLN A 83 6.78 10.08 -1.69
N PHE A 84 5.99 9.81 -2.73
CA PHE A 84 6.50 9.51 -4.06
C PHE A 84 7.26 10.70 -4.67
N ALA A 85 6.70 11.91 -4.56
CA ALA A 85 7.36 13.13 -5.01
C ALA A 85 8.70 13.35 -4.31
N MET A 86 8.76 13.13 -2.99
CA MET A 86 10.02 13.16 -2.25
C MET A 86 11.03 12.16 -2.80
N ALA A 87 10.62 10.91 -3.01
CA ALA A 87 11.50 9.88 -3.52
C ALA A 87 12.06 10.23 -4.91
N LEU A 88 11.25 10.83 -5.79
CA LEU A 88 11.70 11.34 -7.09
C LEU A 88 12.72 12.48 -6.93
N ALA A 89 12.46 13.42 -6.02
CA ALA A 89 13.36 14.54 -5.77
C ALA A 89 14.73 14.07 -5.24
N LEU A 90 14.75 13.08 -4.34
CA LEU A 90 15.98 12.45 -3.84
C LEU A 90 16.77 11.71 -4.94
N GLU A 91 16.11 11.22 -5.98
CA GLU A 91 16.76 10.65 -7.18
C GLU A 91 17.23 11.70 -8.19
N GLY A 92 17.01 12.99 -7.92
CA GLY A 92 17.32 14.09 -8.85
C GLY A 92 16.31 14.21 -10.00
N ARG A 93 15.17 13.52 -9.94
CA ARG A 93 14.09 13.58 -10.94
C ARG A 93 13.12 14.71 -10.59
N THR A 94 13.65 15.92 -10.46
CA THR A 94 12.97 17.08 -9.86
C THR A 94 11.78 17.56 -10.69
N ALA A 95 11.85 17.54 -12.02
CA ALA A 95 10.69 17.81 -12.90
C ALA A 95 9.50 16.87 -12.63
N GLU A 96 9.77 15.58 -12.45
CA GLU A 96 8.74 14.58 -12.17
C GLU A 96 8.20 14.73 -10.76
N ALA A 97 9.08 14.98 -9.79
CA ALA A 97 8.72 15.27 -8.40
C ALA A 97 7.77 16.47 -8.32
N GLY A 98 8.11 17.55 -9.01
CA GLY A 98 7.29 18.75 -9.14
C GLY A 98 5.91 18.43 -9.71
N ARG A 99 5.84 17.64 -10.79
CA ARG A 99 4.56 17.25 -11.41
C ARG A 99 3.64 16.51 -10.45
N VAL A 100 4.17 15.58 -9.66
CA VAL A 100 3.40 14.86 -8.64
C VAL A 100 2.98 15.81 -7.52
N TRP A 101 3.92 16.63 -7.04
CA TRP A 101 3.70 17.59 -5.96
C TRP A 101 2.64 18.65 -6.30
N GLY A 102 2.63 19.16 -7.53
CA GLY A 102 1.63 20.12 -8.00
C GLY A 102 0.20 19.56 -7.98
N ALA A 103 0.03 18.27 -8.28
CA ALA A 103 -1.26 17.60 -8.19
C ALA A 103 -1.70 17.42 -6.73
N VAL A 104 -0.76 17.08 -5.84
CA VAL A 104 -1.00 17.03 -4.38
C VAL A 104 -1.43 18.39 -3.84
N GLU A 105 -0.72 19.47 -4.17
CA GLU A 105 -1.06 20.83 -3.74
C GLU A 105 -2.45 21.26 -4.18
N LYS A 106 -2.81 20.97 -5.43
CA LYS A 106 -4.16 21.24 -5.97
C LYS A 106 -5.23 20.49 -5.17
N ALA A 107 -4.99 19.21 -4.86
CA ALA A 107 -5.93 18.41 -4.08
C ALA A 107 -6.01 18.88 -2.61
N ALA A 108 -4.88 19.32 -2.05
CA ALA A 108 -4.75 19.80 -0.68
C ALA A 108 -5.35 21.19 -0.45
N ALA A 109 -5.38 22.04 -1.49
CA ALA A 109 -5.98 23.38 -1.44
C ALA A 109 -7.48 23.36 -1.02
N PHE A 110 -8.11 22.18 -0.96
CA PHE A 110 -9.51 22.01 -0.60
C PHE A 110 -9.77 21.23 0.72
N VAL A 111 -8.78 21.01 1.62
CA VAL A 111 -9.06 20.26 2.87
C VAL A 111 -8.80 21.07 4.15
N PRO A 112 -9.72 21.98 4.53
CA PRO A 112 -9.73 22.60 5.86
C PRO A 112 -9.95 21.55 6.96
N GLY A 113 -9.05 21.48 7.93
CA GLY A 113 -9.21 20.63 9.14
C GLY A 113 -9.18 19.11 8.90
N GLY A 114 -8.75 18.66 7.71
CA GLY A 114 -8.66 17.23 7.41
C GLY A 114 -7.55 16.52 8.20
N PRO A 115 -7.63 15.18 8.34
CA PRO A 115 -6.60 14.38 9.00
C PRO A 115 -5.35 14.33 8.11
N TRP A 116 -4.51 15.35 8.22
CA TRP A 116 -3.17 15.30 7.64
C TRP A 116 -2.30 14.36 8.49
N PRO A 117 -1.49 13.49 7.85
CA PRO A 117 -0.47 12.73 8.55
C PRO A 117 0.41 13.66 9.38
N ARG A 118 0.80 13.23 10.59
CA ARG A 118 1.54 14.06 11.56
C ARG A 118 2.83 14.65 10.97
N ASP A 119 3.38 14.03 9.93
CA ASP A 119 4.65 14.38 9.31
C ASP A 119 4.51 15.17 7.99
N ALA A 120 3.30 15.67 7.65
CA ALA A 120 3.07 16.42 6.43
C ALA A 120 3.93 17.68 6.30
N GLU A 121 4.15 18.39 7.41
CA GLU A 121 4.97 19.60 7.41
C GLU A 121 6.46 19.28 7.27
N ARG A 122 6.95 18.24 7.97
CA ARG A 122 8.33 17.76 7.80
C ARG A 122 8.61 17.42 6.33
N LEU A 123 7.70 16.68 5.69
CA LEU A 123 7.89 16.28 4.30
C LEU A 123 7.87 17.49 3.35
N ARG A 124 7.01 18.48 3.62
CA ARG A 124 6.98 19.76 2.89
C ARG A 124 8.29 20.54 3.02
N ASP A 125 8.85 20.60 4.22
CA ASP A 125 10.13 21.26 4.46
C ASP A 125 11.27 20.55 3.75
N GLU A 126 11.34 19.22 3.85
CA GLU A 126 12.38 18.43 3.19
C GLU A 126 12.32 18.56 1.67
N ILE A 127 11.13 18.56 1.04
CA ILE A 127 11.03 18.65 -0.42
C ILE A 127 11.36 20.06 -0.87
N GLY A 128 11.04 21.07 -0.06
CA GLY A 128 11.40 22.46 -0.27
C GLY A 128 12.91 22.68 -0.42
N LYS A 129 13.74 21.85 0.23
CA LYS A 129 15.21 21.90 0.10
C LYS A 129 15.73 21.37 -1.24
N LEU A 130 14.89 20.63 -1.97
CA LEU A 130 15.23 19.95 -3.22
C LEU A 130 14.59 20.62 -4.45
N VAL A 131 13.96 21.79 -4.25
CA VAL A 131 13.31 22.55 -5.32
C VAL A 131 14.34 23.25 -6.19
N ASP A 132 14.23 23.04 -7.51
CA ASP A 132 14.93 23.74 -8.56
C ASP A 132 13.94 24.26 -9.63
N ASP A 133 14.45 24.87 -10.70
CA ASP A 133 13.60 25.40 -11.78
C ASP A 133 12.78 24.29 -12.46
N GLU A 134 13.38 23.09 -12.65
CA GLU A 134 12.70 21.93 -13.21
C GLU A 134 11.53 21.47 -12.33
N PHE A 135 11.73 21.45 -11.01
CA PHE A 135 10.69 21.18 -10.03
C PHE A 135 9.54 22.17 -10.16
N GLU A 136 9.83 23.48 -10.23
CA GLU A 136 8.77 24.49 -10.33
C GLU A 136 8.00 24.39 -11.64
N ASP A 137 8.67 24.08 -12.75
CA ASP A 137 8.03 23.82 -14.04
C ASP A 137 7.10 22.60 -13.96
N GLY A 138 7.61 21.52 -13.38
CA GLY A 138 6.84 20.32 -13.06
C GLY A 138 5.63 20.65 -12.18
N ARG A 139 5.82 21.40 -11.10
CA ARG A 139 4.79 21.80 -10.14
C ARG A 139 3.67 22.59 -10.82
N ARG A 140 4.00 23.52 -11.70
CA ARG A 140 3.00 24.25 -12.49
C ARG A 140 2.20 23.33 -13.40
N ALA A 141 2.85 22.41 -14.11
CA ALA A 141 2.17 21.42 -14.94
C ALA A 141 1.30 20.45 -14.11
N GLY A 142 1.78 20.04 -12.94
CA GLY A 142 1.11 19.13 -12.01
C GLY A 142 -0.22 19.66 -11.49
N ARG A 143 -0.34 20.99 -11.30
CA ARG A 143 -1.59 21.63 -10.84
C ARG A 143 -2.76 21.47 -11.81
N ALA A 144 -2.51 21.12 -13.08
CA ALA A 144 -3.57 20.77 -14.01
C ALA A 144 -4.16 19.37 -13.75
N LEU A 145 -3.39 18.47 -13.14
CA LEU A 145 -3.72 17.04 -13.02
C LEU A 145 -4.56 16.73 -11.76
N SER A 146 -5.22 15.58 -11.75
CA SER A 146 -5.81 14.96 -10.56
C SER A 146 -4.82 14.01 -9.88
N LEU A 147 -5.11 13.62 -8.63
CA LEU A 147 -4.30 12.61 -7.93
C LEU A 147 -4.33 11.27 -8.67
N GLU A 148 -5.49 10.91 -9.18
CA GLU A 148 -5.76 9.66 -9.89
C GLU A 148 -5.03 9.60 -11.24
N GLU A 149 -5.00 10.70 -11.99
CA GLU A 149 -4.24 10.80 -13.26
C GLU A 149 -2.74 10.60 -13.01
N VAL A 150 -2.20 11.20 -11.95
CA VAL A 150 -0.79 11.04 -11.58
C VAL A 150 -0.53 9.62 -11.08
N ALA A 151 -1.37 9.07 -10.22
CA ALA A 151 -1.24 7.72 -9.68
C ALA A 151 -1.22 6.66 -10.78
N THR A 152 -2.17 6.74 -11.73
CA THR A 152 -2.23 5.84 -12.89
C THR A 152 -0.95 5.91 -13.74
N SER A 153 -0.36 7.10 -13.88
CA SER A 153 0.90 7.26 -14.62
C SER A 153 2.12 6.59 -13.94
N ILE A 154 2.09 6.47 -12.62
CA ILE A 154 3.15 5.82 -11.82
C ILE A 154 3.10 4.31 -12.00
N GLU A 155 1.91 3.71 -12.08
CA GLU A 155 1.71 2.27 -12.32
C GLU A 155 2.19 1.86 -13.72
N HIS A 156 1.80 2.59 -14.77
CA HIS A 156 2.16 2.25 -16.16
C HIS A 156 3.67 2.26 -16.43
N ARG A 157 4.42 3.11 -15.72
CA ARG A 157 5.89 3.16 -15.83
C ARG A 157 6.57 1.98 -15.13
N ALA A 158 5.95 1.35 -14.14
CA ALA A 158 6.48 0.14 -13.52
C ALA A 158 6.42 -1.06 -14.47
N VAL A 159 5.37 -1.16 -15.29
CA VAL A 159 5.23 -2.24 -16.30
C VAL A 159 6.29 -2.12 -17.39
N ALA A 160 6.66 -0.90 -17.79
CA ALA A 160 7.71 -0.68 -18.78
C ALA A 160 9.13 -1.01 -18.27
N SER A 161 9.36 -1.01 -16.94
CA SER A 161 10.65 -1.36 -16.31
C SER A 161 10.68 -2.76 -15.69
N GLY A 162 9.55 -3.47 -15.68
CA GLY A 162 9.41 -4.83 -15.13
C GLY A 162 9.92 -5.89 -16.10
N ASN A 163 11.23 -6.16 -16.04
CA ASN A 163 11.80 -7.39 -16.59
C ASN A 163 11.20 -8.58 -15.84
N PHE A 164 10.21 -9.25 -16.44
CA PHE A 164 9.64 -10.47 -15.88
C PHE A 164 10.71 -11.55 -15.84
N VAL A 165 11.27 -11.81 -14.65
CA VAL A 165 11.98 -13.06 -14.41
C VAL A 165 10.94 -14.16 -14.41
N GLN A 166 10.83 -14.84 -15.55
CA GLN A 166 10.03 -16.03 -15.70
C GLN A 166 10.63 -17.13 -14.80
N VAL A 167 9.98 -17.39 -13.66
CA VAL A 167 10.32 -18.56 -12.83
C VAL A 167 9.90 -19.80 -13.62
N PRO A 168 10.82 -20.72 -13.97
CA PRO A 168 10.44 -21.94 -14.64
C PRO A 168 9.64 -22.81 -13.67
N ALA A 169 8.42 -23.17 -14.06
CA ALA A 169 7.65 -24.20 -13.39
C ALA A 169 8.36 -25.54 -13.58
N GLY A 170 8.89 -26.11 -12.51
CA GLY A 170 9.32 -27.50 -12.51
C GLY A 170 10.40 -27.82 -11.48
N SER A 171 9.99 -28.34 -10.33
CA SER A 171 10.44 -29.67 -9.89
C SER A 171 9.65 -30.11 -8.66
N ALA A 172 9.01 -31.26 -8.80
CA ALA A 172 8.24 -31.93 -7.76
C ALA A 172 9.10 -32.19 -6.52
N VAL A 173 8.59 -31.76 -5.36
CA VAL A 173 9.08 -32.24 -4.07
C VAL A 173 8.60 -33.68 -3.90
N THR A 174 9.51 -34.63 -4.07
CA THR A 174 9.31 -36.02 -3.67
C THR A 174 9.26 -36.10 -2.15
N THR A 175 8.06 -36.25 -1.60
CA THR A 175 7.85 -36.53 -0.18
C THR A 175 8.42 -37.90 0.16
N ARG A 176 9.63 -37.95 0.75
CA ARG A 176 10.19 -39.20 1.26
C ARG A 176 9.52 -39.56 2.59
N ARG A 177 8.61 -40.53 2.51
CA ARG A 177 7.92 -41.18 3.64
C ARG A 177 8.94 -41.82 4.59
N ARG A 178 8.96 -41.43 5.87
CA ARG A 178 9.70 -42.16 6.93
C ARG A 178 8.90 -43.41 7.36
N PRO A 179 9.54 -44.57 7.56
CA PRO A 179 8.86 -45.77 8.05
C PRO A 179 8.71 -45.76 9.58
N SER A 180 7.62 -46.40 10.01
CA SER A 180 7.17 -46.59 11.39
C SER A 180 7.80 -47.84 12.04
N GLY A 181 7.99 -47.80 13.36
CA GLY A 181 8.29 -48.94 14.25
C GLY A 181 9.51 -48.68 15.15
N THR A 182 9.61 -49.08 16.42
CA THR A 182 8.72 -49.76 17.38
C THR A 182 9.33 -49.53 18.77
N THR A 183 8.48 -49.38 19.78
CA THR A 183 8.61 -49.52 21.25
C THR A 183 9.99 -49.80 21.87
N GLN A 184 10.40 -49.01 22.89
CA GLN A 184 11.02 -49.59 24.10
C GLN A 184 10.89 -48.68 25.34
N ASP A 185 10.74 -49.37 26.48
CA ASP A 185 10.34 -49.04 27.85
C ASP A 185 10.93 -47.82 28.58
N LEU A 186 10.11 -47.33 29.53
CA LEU A 186 10.44 -46.47 30.68
C LEU A 186 11.32 -47.22 31.72
N PRO A 187 12.00 -46.51 32.62
CA PRO A 187 11.42 -46.39 33.97
C PRO A 187 11.56 -45.00 34.65
N SER A 188 10.46 -44.61 35.30
CA SER A 188 10.31 -44.00 36.63
C SER A 188 11.39 -43.08 37.23
N SER A 189 11.03 -41.78 37.41
CA SER A 189 11.13 -40.87 38.60
C SER A 189 12.36 -40.94 39.56
N PRO A 190 12.79 -39.82 40.20
CA PRO A 190 11.87 -38.95 40.95
C PRO A 190 12.11 -37.43 40.89
N ALA A 191 11.03 -36.74 41.25
CA ALA A 191 10.98 -35.33 41.63
C ALA A 191 11.97 -34.98 42.75
N SER A 192 12.61 -33.82 42.65
CA SER A 192 13.01 -33.02 43.81
C SER A 192 13.39 -31.58 43.43
N SER A 193 13.00 -30.68 44.32
CA SER A 193 13.51 -29.30 44.52
C SER A 193 13.08 -28.26 43.47
N GLY A 194 12.42 -27.14 43.80
CA GLY A 194 12.22 -26.49 45.08
C GLY A 194 12.43 -24.97 44.92
N TYR A 195 11.43 -24.21 45.36
CA TYR A 195 11.47 -22.79 45.81
C TYR A 195 11.55 -21.68 44.72
N ARG A 196 10.49 -20.86 44.57
CA ARG A 196 10.09 -19.65 45.36
C ARG A 196 10.85 -18.41 44.89
N SER A 197 10.30 -17.19 44.82
CA SER A 197 8.96 -16.61 45.00
C SER A 197 8.89 -15.39 44.07
#